data_AF-A0A800DW24-F1
#
_entry.id   AF-A0A800DW24-F1
#
_cell.length_a   1.000
_cell.length_b   1.000
_cell.length_c   1.000
_cell.angle_alpha   90.00
_cell.angle_beta   90.00
_cell.angle_gamma   90.00
#
_symmetry.space_group_name_H-M   'P 1'
#
loop_
_entity.id
_entity.type
_entity.pdbx_description
1 polymer ?
#
loop_
_entity_poly.entity_id
_entity_poly.type
_entity_poly.pdbx_seq_one_letter_code
_entity_poly.pdbx_strand_id
1 'polypeptide(L)' 'MNGYIIIKGVKEHNLKNIDLKIPKNKIICITGLSGSGKSSLAFDTIYAEGQRR' A
#
# COMPACT_ATOMS: atom_id res chain seq x y z
N MET A 1 -4.54 19.47 8.29
CA MET A 1 -3.84 18.89 7.11
C MET A 1 -3.66 17.40 7.34
N ASN A 2 -4.16 16.54 6.45
CA ASN A 2 -4.06 15.08 6.63
C ASN A 2 -2.63 14.60 6.26
N GLY A 3 -1.83 14.30 7.29
CA GLY A 3 -0.44 13.83 7.17
C GLY A 3 -0.28 12.37 6.76
N TYR A 4 -1.35 11.72 6.28
CA TYR A 4 -1.37 10.29 5.94
C TYR A 4 -1.96 10.05 4.56
N ILE A 5 -1.46 9.03 3.87
CA ILE A 5 -2.13 8.34 2.77
C ILE A 5 -2.99 7.25 3.42
N ILE A 6 -4.27 7.24 3.11
CA ILE A 6 -5.22 6.25 3.62
C ILE A 6 -5.65 5.39 2.45
N ILE A 7 -5.41 4.09 2.58
CA ILE A 7 -5.86 3.08 1.63
C ILE A 7 -6.81 2.15 2.37
N LYS A 8 -7.95 1.86 1.75
CA LYS A 8 -8.99 1.03 2.34
C LYS A 8 -9.42 -0.06 1.38
N GLY A 9 -9.70 -1.23 1.92
CA GLY A 9 -10.25 -2.37 1.19
C GLY A 9 -9.37 -2.87 0.07
N VAL A 10 -8.04 -2.84 0.23
CA VAL A 10 -7.11 -3.29 -0.81
C VAL A 10 -7.24 -4.80 -0.99
N LYS A 11 -7.56 -5.22 -2.21
CA LYS A 11 -7.79 -6.62 -2.60
C LYS A 11 -6.94 -7.06 -3.81
N GLU A 12 -5.93 -6.28 -4.18
CA GLU A 12 -5.09 -6.58 -5.34
C GLU A 12 -4.33 -7.90 -5.10
N HIS A 13 -4.36 -8.79 -6.10
CA HIS A 13 -3.83 -10.15 -6.01
C HIS A 13 -4.26 -10.93 -4.75
N ASN A 14 -3.32 -11.23 -3.85
CA ASN A 14 -3.55 -12.06 -2.67
C ASN A 14 -3.79 -11.24 -1.39
N LEU A 15 -3.94 -9.91 -1.52
CA LEU A 15 -4.24 -9.03 -0.38
C LEU A 15 -5.66 -9.27 0.12
N LYS A 16 -5.80 -9.48 1.42
CA LYS A 16 -7.05 -9.93 2.06
C LYS A 16 -7.88 -8.76 2.58
N ASN A 17 -8.30 -7.85 1.70
CA ASN A 17 -9.14 -6.69 2.04
C ASN A 17 -8.55 -5.84 3.19
N ILE A 18 -7.34 -5.32 2.97
CA ILE A 18 -6.58 -4.64 4.03
C ILE A 18 -6.78 -3.13 4.02
N ASP A 19 -6.76 -2.53 5.22
CA ASP A 19 -6.80 -1.09 5.45
C ASP A 19 -5.46 -0.62 6.04
N LEU A 20 -4.91 0.46 5.49
CA LEU A 20 -3.59 0.98 5.87
C LEU A 20 -3.60 2.52 5.96
N LYS A 21 -2.83 3.03 6.93
CA LYS A 21 -2.50 4.45 7.06
C LYS A 21 -0.99 4.60 6.94
N ILE A 22 -0.53 5.26 5.88
CA ILE A 22 0.89 5.47 5.61
C ILE A 22 1.21 6.94 5.88
N PRO A 23 2.13 7.28 6.81
CA PRO A 23 2.50 8.66 7.05
C PRO A 23 3.24 9.23 5.83
N LYS A 24 2.85 10.45 5.43
CA LYS A 24 3.50 11.18 4.33
C LYS A 24 4.88 11.69 4.76
N ASN A 25 5.75 11.94 3.78
CA ASN A 25 7.09 12.52 3.98
C ASN A 25 7.98 11.69 4.91
N LYS A 26 7.84 10.36 4.84
CA LYS A 26 8.64 9.38 5.58
C LYS A 26 9.15 8.31 4.61
N ILE A 27 10.31 7.75 4.93
CA ILE A 27 10.79 6.53 4.27
C ILE A 27 10.10 5.35 4.96
N ILE A 28 9.37 4.56 4.20
CA ILE A 28 8.58 3.43 4.69
C ILE A 28 9.19 2.14 4.15
N CYS A 29 9.38 1.16 5.02
CA CYS A 29 9.81 -0.18 4.64
C CYS A 29 8.60 -1.13 4.67
N ILE A 30 8.41 -1.90 3.59
CA ILE A 30 7.41 -2.98 3.52
C ILE A 30 8.18 -4.30 3.51
N THR A 31 7.95 -5.12 4.54
CA THR A 31 8.68 -6.38 4.77
C THR A 31 7.72 -7.55 4.98
N GLY A 32 8.26 -8.78 5.00
CA GLY A 32 7.50 -10.04 5.11
C GLY A 32 8.04 -11.14 4.20
N LEU A 33 7.59 -12.38 4.45
CA LEU A 33 7.98 -13.57 3.69
C LEU A 33 7.69 -13.45 2.19
N SER A 34 8.38 -14.22 1.35
CA SER A 34 8.05 -14.30 -0.07
C SER A 34 6.57 -14.69 -0.26
N GLY A 35 5.89 -14.07 -1.23
CA GLY A 35 4.47 -14.28 -1.46
C GLY A 35 3.52 -13.58 -0.48
N SER A 36 3.99 -12.82 0.52
CA SER A 36 3.11 -12.15 1.50
C SER A 36 2.32 -10.94 0.98
N GLY A 37 2.44 -10.59 -0.31
CA GLY A 37 1.74 -9.45 -0.92
C GLY A 37 2.46 -8.09 -0.85
N LYS A 38 3.76 -8.06 -0.52
CA LYS A 38 4.55 -6.80 -0.46
C LYS A 38 4.54 -6.04 -1.78
N SER A 39 4.90 -6.71 -2.87
CA SER A 39 4.95 -6.10 -4.21
C SER A 39 3.56 -5.67 -4.67
N SER A 40 2.54 -6.49 -4.40
CA SER A 40 1.14 -6.15 -4.69
C SER A 40 0.67 -4.90 -3.97
N LEU A 41 1.08 -4.71 -2.72
CA LEU A 41 0.78 -3.49 -1.98
C LEU A 41 1.59 -2.29 -2.49
N ALA A 42 2.91 -2.45 -2.67
CA ALA A 42 3.81 -1.35 -2.99
C ALA A 42 3.64 -0.83 -4.44
N PHE A 43 3.67 -1.76 -5.40
CA PHE A 43 3.71 -1.44 -6.82
C PHE A 43 2.32 -1.49 -7.44
N ASP A 44 1.63 -2.62 -7.31
CA ASP A 44 0.38 -2.86 -8.02
C ASP A 44 -0.79 -2.06 -7.42
N THR A 45 -0.71 -1.69 -6.13
CA THR A 45 -1.70 -0.84 -5.48
C THR A 45 -1.21 0.60 -5.30
N ILE A 46 -0.24 0.85 -4.41
CA ILE A 46 0.11 2.21 -3.98
C ILE A 46 0.69 3.02 -5.14
N TYR A 47 1.68 2.47 -5.84
CA TYR A 47 2.32 3.16 -6.95
C TYR A 47 1.35 3.33 -8.13
N ALA A 48 0.66 2.27 -8.56
CA ALA A 48 -0.28 2.33 -9.67
C ALA A 48 -1.40 3.36 -9.42
N GLU A 49 -2.05 3.35 -8.25
CA GLU A 49 -3.10 4.32 -7.92
C GLU A 49 -2.55 5.74 -7.71
N GLY A 50 -1.30 5.86 -7.24
CA GLY A 50 -0.60 7.13 -7.15
C GLY A 50 -0.30 7.77 -8.51
N GLN A 51 -0.12 6.96 -9.57
CA GLN A 51 0.10 7.44 -10.94
C GLN A 51 -1.19 7.80 -11.70
N ARG A 52 -2.36 7.34 -11.23
CA ARG A 52 -3.66 7.66 -11.86
C ARG A 52 -4.16 9.08 -11.56
N ARG A 53 -3.44 9.84 -10.74
CA ARG A 53 -3.81 11.18 -10.26
C ARG A 53 -2.71 12.17 -10.58
#